data_AF-A0A6I5R5M3-F1
#
_entry.id   AF-A0A6I5R5M3-F1
#
_cell.length_a   1.000
_cell.length_b   1.000
_cell.length_c   1.000
_cell.angle_alpha   90.00
_cell.angle_beta   90.00
_cell.angle_gamma   90.00
#
_symmetry.space_group_name_H-M   'P 1'
#
loop_
_entity.id
_entity.type
_entity.pdbx_description
1 polymer ?
#
loop_
_entity_poly.entity_id
_entity_poly.type
_entity_poly.pdbx_seq_one_letter_code
_entity_poly.pdbx_strand_id
1 'polypeptide(L)'
;MPVDTKTQAFYQAWAQRYGDSINREAGPRFMGDERKAVAETLHQALRRVSAEAWVKTEALIAKEVVRHQINADYIDPWSISQDVCQVYDLTLQQYAKGIQAERFAVDIARQIGRIRHGYTAQDPRVLGFVSMQFHYTGQLLLGCTPPHYQPDLERYFKAIDDHLYLPLQRAYTAAATYAYHALELKALRRLIPASSAIAYKVVTQVLTAFPHYHSWSGPLDSALVQASSVRDVEMFQAYLWVCVLEGNAIAVQQELFPLCVMLYPVLNVRWELVNYMLLLLEHELGRRLEPSQWKPFKSHLEALKGMFSATVFPNQYGFA
;
A
#
# COMPACT_ATOMS: atom_id res chain seq x y z
N MET A 1 -12.32 20.20 -14.08
CA MET A 1 -11.92 19.54 -15.34
C MET A 1 -12.50 18.15 -15.37
N PRO A 2 -13.18 17.74 -16.45
CA PRO A 2 -13.74 16.39 -16.57
C PRO A 2 -12.60 15.36 -16.54
N VAL A 3 -12.78 14.30 -15.76
CA VAL A 3 -11.86 13.15 -15.71
C VAL A 3 -12.02 12.39 -17.03
N ASP A 4 -10.92 12.06 -17.71
CA ASP A 4 -10.95 11.23 -18.93
C ASP A 4 -11.65 9.89 -18.63
N THR A 5 -12.59 9.51 -19.49
CA THR A 5 -13.29 8.22 -19.51
C THR A 5 -12.37 7.01 -19.29
N LYS A 6 -11.12 7.05 -19.78
CA LYS A 6 -10.14 5.97 -19.57
C LYS A 6 -9.67 5.88 -18.12
N THR A 7 -9.37 7.04 -17.52
CA THR A 7 -8.97 7.14 -16.12
C THR A 7 -10.14 6.74 -15.21
N GLN A 8 -11.36 7.13 -15.56
CA GLN A 8 -12.58 6.75 -14.82
C GLN A 8 -12.78 5.23 -14.77
N ALA A 9 -12.52 4.51 -15.88
CA ALA A 9 -12.65 3.05 -15.90
C ALA A 9 -11.66 2.35 -14.96
N PHE A 10 -10.43 2.87 -14.84
CA PHE A 10 -9.46 2.33 -13.87
C PHE A 10 -9.88 2.66 -12.43
N TYR A 11 -10.25 3.90 -12.13
CA TYR A 11 -10.77 4.27 -10.79
C TYR A 11 -11.95 3.38 -10.38
N GLN A 12 -12.86 3.07 -11.32
CA GLN A 12 -13.97 2.17 -11.08
C GLN A 12 -13.51 0.73 -10.81
N ALA A 13 -12.58 0.21 -11.61
CA ALA A 13 -12.01 -1.13 -11.37
C ALA A 13 -11.30 -1.23 -10.02
N TRP A 14 -10.60 -0.16 -9.62
CA TRP A 14 -9.97 -0.07 -8.30
C TRP A 14 -10.99 -0.01 -7.17
N ALA A 15 -12.03 0.82 -7.30
CA ALA A 15 -13.10 0.92 -6.31
C ALA A 15 -13.90 -0.39 -6.20
N GLN A 16 -14.15 -1.07 -7.32
CA GLN A 16 -14.78 -2.40 -7.35
C GLN A 16 -13.92 -3.44 -6.64
N ARG A 17 -12.62 -3.52 -6.96
CA ARG A 17 -11.67 -4.37 -6.25
C ARG A 17 -11.69 -4.10 -4.74
N TYR A 18 -11.66 -2.84 -4.35
CA TYR A 18 -11.69 -2.43 -2.96
C TYR A 18 -13.00 -2.89 -2.28
N GLY A 19 -14.16 -2.70 -2.92
CA GLY A 19 -15.44 -3.24 -2.44
C GLY A 19 -15.49 -4.78 -2.37
N ASP A 20 -14.90 -5.48 -3.34
CA ASP A 20 -14.83 -6.95 -3.36
C ASP A 20 -13.94 -7.50 -2.24
N SER A 21 -12.85 -6.78 -1.91
CA SER A 21 -12.01 -7.10 -0.75
C SER A 21 -12.76 -6.95 0.57
N ILE A 22 -13.70 -5.99 0.63
CA ILE A 22 -14.53 -5.70 1.80
C ILE A 22 -15.69 -6.68 1.95
N ASN A 23 -16.33 -7.12 0.87
CA ASN A 23 -17.49 -8.02 0.92
C ASN A 23 -17.18 -9.41 1.49
N ARG A 24 -15.90 -9.78 1.62
CA ARG A 24 -15.48 -10.99 2.35
C ARG A 24 -15.61 -10.85 3.87
N GLU A 25 -15.75 -9.61 4.36
CA GLU A 25 -15.85 -9.26 5.78
C GLU A 25 -17.10 -8.37 5.96
N ALA A 26 -18.31 -8.90 5.81
CA ALA A 26 -19.53 -8.09 6.03
C ALA A 26 -19.59 -7.61 7.50
N GLY A 27 -19.25 -6.35 7.72
CA GLY A 27 -19.24 -5.71 9.04
C GLY A 27 -20.63 -5.24 9.47
N PRO A 28 -20.82 -4.90 10.75
CA PRO A 28 -22.11 -4.46 11.26
C PRO A 28 -22.54 -3.12 10.62
N ARG A 29 -23.84 -2.93 10.41
CA ARG A 29 -24.40 -1.64 10.02
C ARG A 29 -24.66 -0.81 11.27
N PHE A 30 -23.96 0.31 11.41
CA PHE A 30 -24.11 1.23 12.55
C PHE A 30 -25.07 2.38 12.24
N MET A 31 -25.75 2.88 13.27
CA MET A 31 -26.62 4.07 13.14
C MET A 31 -25.77 5.35 13.02
N GLY A 32 -26.30 6.35 12.31
CA GLY A 32 -25.57 7.58 11.99
C GLY A 32 -25.13 8.40 13.20
N ASP A 33 -25.90 8.42 14.29
CA ASP A 33 -25.57 9.23 15.47
C ASP A 33 -24.45 8.63 16.32
N GLU A 34 -24.33 7.29 16.34
CA GLU A 34 -23.22 6.62 17.00
C GLU A 34 -21.89 6.84 16.26
N ARG A 35 -21.91 6.78 14.91
CA ARG A 35 -20.72 7.06 14.10
C ARG A 35 -20.21 8.48 14.29
N LYS A 36 -21.10 9.46 14.44
CA LYS A 36 -20.72 10.86 14.73
C LYS A 36 -20.00 10.97 16.07
N ALA A 37 -20.54 10.37 17.14
CA ALA A 37 -19.91 10.41 18.46
C ALA A 37 -18.50 9.78 18.46
N VAL A 38 -18.34 8.66 17.75
CA VAL A 38 -17.01 8.04 17.54
C VAL A 38 -16.09 8.99 16.77
N ALA A 39 -16.55 9.55 15.66
CA ALA A 39 -15.75 10.47 14.85
C ALA A 39 -15.31 11.71 15.63
N GLU A 40 -16.17 12.30 16.44
CA GLU A 40 -15.87 13.45 17.29
C GLU A 40 -14.80 13.12 18.33
N THR A 41 -14.92 11.96 18.98
CA THR A 41 -13.92 11.48 19.95
C THR A 41 -12.55 11.31 19.29
N LEU A 42 -12.52 10.70 18.10
CA LEU A 42 -11.28 10.49 17.36
C LEU A 42 -10.70 11.80 16.82
N HIS A 43 -11.54 12.74 16.40
CA HIS A 43 -11.11 14.07 15.96
C HIS A 43 -10.41 14.83 17.09
N GLN A 44 -10.96 14.78 18.31
CA GLN A 44 -10.33 15.38 19.50
C GLN A 44 -8.98 14.73 19.85
N ALA A 45 -8.86 13.41 19.64
CA ALA A 45 -7.62 12.68 19.88
C ALA A 45 -6.55 12.89 18.79
N LEU A 46 -6.95 13.27 17.57
CA LEU A 46 -6.13 13.21 16.35
C LEU A 46 -4.76 13.90 16.48
N ARG A 47 -4.72 15.14 16.99
CA ARG A 47 -3.46 15.89 17.12
C ARG A 47 -2.48 15.20 18.07
N ARG A 48 -2.98 14.73 19.22
CA ARG A 48 -2.17 14.01 20.22
C ARG A 48 -1.65 12.70 19.62
N VAL A 49 -2.54 11.95 18.97
CA VAL A 49 -2.20 10.66 18.34
C VAL A 49 -1.18 10.83 17.21
N SER A 50 -1.31 11.88 16.39
CA SER A 50 -0.34 12.17 15.32
C SER A 50 1.04 12.52 15.89
N ALA A 51 1.11 13.27 16.99
CA ALA A 51 2.38 13.54 17.67
C ALA A 51 3.01 12.27 18.26
N GLU A 52 2.20 11.37 18.85
CA GLU A 52 2.68 10.08 19.34
C GLU A 52 3.16 9.16 18.21
N ALA A 53 2.46 9.17 17.07
CA ALA A 53 2.87 8.47 15.86
C ALA A 53 4.22 8.98 15.34
N TRP A 54 4.50 10.29 15.47
CA TRP A 54 5.77 10.88 15.03
C TRP A 54 6.95 10.27 15.78
N VAL A 55 6.84 10.17 17.11
CA VAL A 55 7.87 9.55 17.97
C VAL A 55 8.12 8.10 17.57
N LYS A 56 7.07 7.33 17.27
CA LYS A 56 7.20 5.94 16.80
C LYS A 56 7.87 5.86 15.44
N THR A 57 7.51 6.77 14.52
CA THR A 57 8.10 6.86 13.18
C THR A 57 9.59 7.16 13.28
N GLU A 58 9.99 8.21 14.00
CA GLU A 58 11.40 8.57 14.19
C GLU A 58 12.20 7.44 14.83
N ALA A 59 11.67 6.81 15.88
CA ALA A 59 12.33 5.70 16.56
C ALA A 59 12.61 4.53 15.60
N LEU A 60 11.74 4.30 14.62
CA LEU A 60 11.90 3.25 13.63
C LEU A 60 12.94 3.61 12.56
N ILE A 61 12.83 4.78 11.92
CA ILE A 61 13.54 5.05 10.65
C ILE A 61 14.60 6.15 10.70
N ALA A 62 14.76 6.89 11.82
CA ALA A 62 15.74 7.98 11.87
C ALA A 62 17.18 7.52 11.56
N LYS A 63 17.55 6.30 11.99
CA LYS A 63 18.86 5.72 11.65
C LYS A 63 19.02 5.43 10.16
N GLU A 64 17.94 5.03 9.50
CA GLU A 64 17.95 4.73 8.07
C GLU A 64 17.99 6.01 7.22
N VAL A 65 17.38 7.11 7.68
CA VAL A 65 17.56 8.45 7.06
C VAL A 65 19.04 8.81 6.96
N VAL A 66 19.78 8.66 8.06
CA VAL A 66 21.23 8.92 8.09
C VAL A 66 21.99 7.91 7.22
N ARG A 67 21.72 6.61 7.38
CA ARG A 67 22.42 5.54 6.65
C ARG A 67 22.28 5.67 5.14
N HIS A 68 21.09 6.02 4.67
CA HIS A 68 20.79 6.19 3.26
C HIS A 68 21.07 7.60 2.72
N GLN A 69 21.61 8.49 3.57
CA GLN A 69 21.95 9.87 3.21
C GLN A 69 20.75 10.61 2.62
N ILE A 70 19.57 10.38 3.19
CA ILE A 70 18.37 11.12 2.81
C ILE A 70 18.54 12.53 3.37
N ASN A 71 18.34 13.55 2.52
CA ASN A 71 18.39 14.93 2.98
C ASN A 71 17.27 15.17 4.00
N ALA A 72 17.65 15.52 5.23
CA ALA A 72 16.70 15.78 6.31
C ALA A 72 15.75 16.94 5.99
N ASP A 73 16.17 17.90 5.15
CA ASP A 73 15.33 19.02 4.72
C ASP A 73 14.11 18.57 3.89
N TYR A 74 14.13 17.34 3.34
CA TYR A 74 12.99 16.77 2.62
C TYR A 74 11.96 16.12 3.57
N ILE A 75 12.30 15.96 4.85
CA ILE A 75 11.42 15.43 5.89
C ILE A 75 10.99 16.59 6.78
N ASP A 76 9.97 17.33 6.37
CA ASP A 76 9.40 18.42 7.17
C ASP A 76 8.33 17.87 8.14
N PRO A 77 8.59 17.84 9.46
CA PRO A 77 7.65 17.31 10.43
C PRO A 77 6.31 18.02 10.46
N TRP A 78 6.31 19.32 10.20
CA TRP A 78 5.11 20.16 10.27
C TRP A 78 4.21 19.91 9.08
N SER A 79 4.77 19.92 7.86
CA SER A 79 4.02 19.60 6.64
C SER A 79 3.45 18.18 6.68
N ILE A 80 4.26 17.19 7.09
CA ILE A 80 3.81 15.79 7.17
C ILE A 80 2.67 15.66 8.19
N SER A 81 2.84 16.23 9.39
CA SER A 81 1.82 16.17 10.45
C SER A 81 0.54 16.90 10.05
N GLN A 82 0.65 18.02 9.33
CA GLN A 82 -0.48 18.76 8.79
C GLN A 82 -1.26 17.91 7.76
N ASP A 83 -0.57 17.31 6.79
CA ASP A 83 -1.18 16.45 5.77
C ASP A 83 -1.88 15.24 6.40
N VAL A 84 -1.23 14.59 7.37
CA VAL A 84 -1.80 13.47 8.15
C VAL A 84 -3.08 13.90 8.85
N CYS A 85 -3.04 15.00 9.61
CA CYS A 85 -4.22 15.51 10.32
C CYS A 85 -5.35 15.88 9.36
N GLN A 86 -5.05 16.52 8.23
CA GLN A 86 -6.07 16.89 7.24
C GLN A 86 -6.75 15.67 6.61
N VAL A 87 -5.98 14.64 6.26
CA VAL A 87 -6.53 13.42 5.65
C VAL A 87 -7.39 12.65 6.65
N TYR A 88 -6.91 12.45 7.89
CA TYR A 88 -7.70 11.75 8.91
C TYR A 88 -8.91 12.55 9.35
N ASP A 89 -8.84 13.88 9.47
CA ASP A 89 -10.00 14.71 9.78
C ASP A 89 -11.10 14.58 8.69
N LEU A 90 -10.72 14.69 7.42
CA LEU A 90 -11.65 14.46 6.31
C LEU A 90 -12.24 13.04 6.35
N THR A 91 -11.42 12.05 6.68
CA THR A 91 -11.86 10.65 6.81
C THR A 91 -12.92 10.50 7.90
N LEU A 92 -12.70 11.06 9.08
CA LEU A 92 -13.63 11.02 10.20
C LEU A 92 -14.94 11.76 9.87
N GLN A 93 -14.87 12.87 9.14
CA GLN A 93 -16.06 13.59 8.67
C GLN A 93 -16.88 12.75 7.68
N GLN A 94 -16.24 12.02 6.77
CA GLN A 94 -16.93 11.15 5.80
C GLN A 94 -17.52 9.91 6.48
N TYR A 95 -16.80 9.34 7.43
CA TYR A 95 -17.28 8.26 8.30
C TYR A 95 -18.53 8.68 9.09
N ALA A 96 -18.51 9.85 9.72
CA ALA A 96 -19.64 10.42 10.45
C ALA A 96 -20.88 10.65 9.57
N LYS A 97 -20.67 10.99 8.29
CA LYS A 97 -21.75 11.14 7.29
C LYS A 97 -22.27 9.80 6.75
N GLY A 98 -21.63 8.68 7.10
CA GLY A 98 -21.99 7.35 6.63
C GLY A 98 -21.71 7.11 5.15
N ILE A 99 -20.77 7.86 4.55
CA ILE A 99 -20.33 7.63 3.17
C ILE A 99 -19.62 6.28 3.10
N GLN A 100 -20.07 5.38 2.22
CA GLN A 100 -19.48 4.06 2.07
C GLN A 100 -17.97 4.13 1.78
N ALA A 101 -17.20 3.21 2.36
CA ALA A 101 -15.73 3.22 2.28
C ALA A 101 -15.21 3.17 0.83
N GLU A 102 -15.91 2.47 -0.07
CA GLU A 102 -15.60 2.37 -1.49
C GLU A 102 -15.76 3.73 -2.18
N ARG A 103 -16.78 4.48 -1.78
CA ARG A 103 -17.00 5.84 -2.29
C ARG A 103 -15.95 6.79 -1.75
N PHE A 104 -15.65 6.68 -0.45
CA PHE A 104 -14.58 7.43 0.20
C PHE A 104 -13.22 7.20 -0.48
N ALA A 105 -12.87 5.96 -0.82
CA ALA A 105 -11.63 5.62 -1.51
C ALA A 105 -11.48 6.40 -2.83
N VAL A 106 -12.55 6.52 -3.61
CA VAL A 106 -12.55 7.33 -4.84
C VAL A 106 -12.38 8.82 -4.53
N ASP A 107 -13.09 9.33 -3.53
CA ASP A 107 -13.10 10.76 -3.20
C ASP A 107 -11.75 11.23 -2.64
N ILE A 108 -11.05 10.39 -1.85
CA ILE A 108 -9.75 10.72 -1.23
C ILE A 108 -8.54 10.51 -2.16
N ALA A 109 -8.68 9.67 -3.19
CA ALA A 109 -7.59 9.22 -4.05
C ALA A 109 -6.71 10.38 -4.60
N ARG A 110 -7.35 11.47 -5.04
CA ARG A 110 -6.63 12.62 -5.62
C ARG A 110 -5.81 13.38 -4.58
N GLN A 111 -6.33 13.53 -3.37
CA GLN A 111 -5.64 14.25 -2.30
C GLN A 111 -4.39 13.48 -1.86
N ILE A 112 -4.54 12.19 -1.56
CA ILE A 112 -3.41 11.35 -1.15
C ILE A 112 -2.41 11.19 -2.31
N GLY A 113 -2.88 11.06 -3.55
CA GLY A 113 -1.99 11.01 -4.71
C GLY A 113 -1.12 12.27 -4.86
N ARG A 114 -1.63 13.45 -4.50
CA ARG A 114 -0.85 14.71 -4.48
C ARG A 114 0.17 14.73 -3.35
N ILE A 115 -0.24 14.35 -2.14
CA ILE A 115 0.64 14.24 -0.96
C ILE A 115 1.81 13.32 -1.30
N ARG A 116 1.50 12.11 -1.75
CA ARG A 116 2.48 11.11 -2.18
C ARG A 116 3.44 11.68 -3.22
N HIS A 117 2.91 12.27 -4.30
CA HIS A 117 3.74 12.86 -5.36
C HIS A 117 4.68 13.94 -4.81
N GLY A 118 4.17 14.85 -3.97
CA GLY A 118 4.95 15.93 -3.37
C GLY A 118 6.17 15.43 -2.59
N TYR A 119 5.97 14.44 -1.72
CA TYR A 119 7.07 13.89 -0.93
C TYR A 119 8.03 12.99 -1.72
N THR A 120 7.55 12.35 -2.80
CA THR A 120 8.42 11.52 -3.67
C THR A 120 9.17 12.30 -4.74
N ALA A 121 8.87 13.59 -4.94
CA ALA A 121 9.37 14.36 -6.08
C ALA A 121 10.88 14.57 -6.09
N GLN A 122 11.48 14.74 -4.90
CA GLN A 122 12.93 14.95 -4.75
C GLN A 122 13.65 13.66 -4.38
N ASP A 123 13.11 12.91 -3.42
CA ASP A 123 13.66 11.64 -2.97
C ASP A 123 12.52 10.66 -2.63
N PRO A 124 12.29 9.62 -3.45
CA PRO A 124 11.21 8.65 -3.23
C PRO A 124 11.28 7.92 -1.88
N ARG A 125 12.45 7.87 -1.23
CA ARG A 125 12.61 7.22 0.08
C ARG A 125 11.92 7.99 1.21
N VAL A 126 11.68 9.30 1.04
CA VAL A 126 10.90 10.11 1.99
C VAL A 126 9.50 9.52 2.19
N LEU A 127 8.96 8.81 1.18
CA LEU A 127 7.69 8.10 1.29
C LEU A 127 7.67 7.10 2.46
N GLY A 128 8.81 6.50 2.82
CA GLY A 128 8.87 5.61 3.99
C GLY A 128 8.54 6.34 5.28
N PHE A 129 8.99 7.59 5.43
CA PHE A 129 8.69 8.42 6.59
C PHE A 129 7.21 8.82 6.64
N VAL A 130 6.72 9.35 5.52
CA VAL A 130 5.33 9.78 5.40
C VAL A 130 4.39 8.61 5.66
N SER A 131 4.65 7.48 5.02
CA SER A 131 3.80 6.30 5.12
C SER A 131 3.78 5.69 6.53
N MET A 132 4.93 5.62 7.20
CA MET A 132 4.97 5.18 8.61
C MET A 132 4.23 6.12 9.55
N GLN A 133 4.28 7.43 9.29
CA GLN A 133 3.53 8.41 10.07
C GLN A 133 2.01 8.26 9.90
N PHE A 134 1.54 8.07 8.67
CA PHE A 134 0.14 7.75 8.38
C PHE A 134 -0.28 6.43 9.03
N HIS A 135 0.55 5.39 8.92
CA HIS A 135 0.30 4.07 9.46
C HIS A 135 0.13 4.09 10.99
N TYR A 136 1.10 4.66 11.72
CA TYR A 136 1.03 4.72 13.17
C TYR A 136 -0.10 5.62 13.67
N THR A 137 -0.41 6.71 12.96
CA THR A 137 -1.56 7.55 13.30
C THR A 137 -2.86 6.74 13.20
N GLY A 138 -3.05 5.98 12.11
CA GLY A 138 -4.22 5.12 11.93
C GLY A 138 -4.34 4.03 12.99
N GLN A 139 -3.23 3.34 13.30
CA GLN A 139 -3.20 2.31 14.34
C GLN A 139 -3.58 2.84 15.72
N LEU A 140 -3.04 4.00 16.10
CA LEU A 140 -3.34 4.64 17.38
C LEU A 140 -4.78 5.16 17.45
N LEU A 141 -5.33 5.67 16.34
CA LEU A 141 -6.75 6.04 16.26
C LEU A 141 -7.67 4.82 16.38
N LEU A 142 -7.32 3.69 15.74
CA LEU A 142 -8.05 2.43 15.91
C LEU A 142 -8.00 1.97 17.38
N GLY A 143 -6.86 2.11 18.05
CA GLY A 143 -6.74 1.83 19.48
C GLY A 143 -7.61 2.73 20.37
N CYS A 144 -7.98 3.92 19.90
CA CYS A 144 -8.94 4.82 20.57
C CYS A 144 -10.41 4.52 20.18
N THR A 145 -10.64 3.62 19.22
CA THR A 145 -11.97 3.31 18.70
C THR A 145 -12.57 2.13 19.48
N PRO A 146 -13.84 2.18 19.91
CA PRO A 146 -14.48 1.04 20.54
C PRO A 146 -14.43 -0.21 19.63
N PRO A 147 -14.14 -1.41 20.17
CA PRO A 147 -13.83 -2.59 19.36
C PRO A 147 -14.87 -2.95 18.31
N HIS A 148 -16.15 -2.69 18.56
CA HIS A 148 -17.21 -2.97 17.60
C HIS A 148 -17.19 -2.05 16.38
N TYR A 149 -16.72 -0.81 16.49
CA TYR A 149 -16.62 0.12 15.35
C TYR A 149 -15.30 -0.03 14.57
N GLN A 150 -14.29 -0.71 15.12
CA GLN A 150 -12.98 -0.85 14.48
C GLN A 150 -13.08 -1.45 13.07
N PRO A 151 -13.80 -2.57 12.81
CA PRO A 151 -13.84 -3.18 11.47
C PRO A 151 -14.46 -2.29 10.38
N ASP A 152 -15.30 -1.34 10.76
CA ASP A 152 -15.90 -0.38 9.84
C ASP A 152 -14.91 0.76 9.54
N LEU A 153 -14.26 1.30 10.57
CA LEU A 153 -13.27 2.37 10.43
C LEU A 153 -11.98 1.91 9.75
N GLU A 154 -11.55 0.67 10.00
CA GLU A 154 -10.40 0.02 9.37
C GLU A 154 -10.48 0.07 7.85
N ARG A 155 -11.68 0.01 7.27
CA ARG A 155 -11.87 0.12 5.82
C ARG A 155 -11.36 1.48 5.34
N TYR A 156 -11.85 2.56 5.94
CA TYR A 156 -11.45 3.92 5.55
C TYR A 156 -9.94 4.11 5.70
N PHE A 157 -9.36 3.59 6.79
CA PHE A 157 -7.91 3.68 7.01
C PHE A 157 -7.12 2.85 5.99
N LYS A 158 -7.63 1.67 5.61
CA LYS A 158 -7.07 0.89 4.50
C LYS A 158 -7.09 1.66 3.19
N ALA A 159 -8.15 2.42 2.88
CA ALA A 159 -8.18 3.22 1.66
C ALA A 159 -7.09 4.31 1.67
N ILE A 160 -6.81 4.91 2.83
CA ILE A 160 -5.71 5.86 3.00
C ILE A 160 -4.37 5.19 2.73
N ASP A 161 -4.10 4.07 3.41
CA ASP A 161 -2.87 3.28 3.26
C ASP A 161 -2.67 2.86 1.80
N ASP A 162 -3.68 2.26 1.17
CA ASP A 162 -3.62 1.80 -0.22
C ASP A 162 -3.25 2.96 -1.16
N HIS A 163 -3.85 4.15 -1.02
CA HIS A 163 -3.54 5.29 -1.87
C HIS A 163 -2.16 5.92 -1.61
N LEU A 164 -1.59 5.70 -0.43
CA LEU A 164 -0.29 6.24 -0.06
C LEU A 164 0.86 5.30 -0.46
N TYR A 165 0.74 4.01 -0.13
CA TYR A 165 1.79 3.02 -0.41
C TYR A 165 1.85 2.64 -1.89
N LEU A 166 0.69 2.52 -2.56
CA LEU A 166 0.63 2.08 -3.94
C LEU A 166 0.78 3.27 -4.91
N PRO A 167 1.52 3.13 -6.03
CA PRO A 167 1.70 4.19 -7.02
C PRO A 167 0.47 4.35 -7.94
N LEU A 168 -0.75 4.36 -7.37
CA LEU A 168 -2.00 4.28 -8.14
C LEU A 168 -2.19 5.48 -9.06
N GLN A 169 -1.88 6.70 -8.60
CA GLN A 169 -1.99 7.88 -9.44
C GLN A 169 -1.06 7.84 -10.66
N ARG A 170 0.14 7.26 -10.50
CA ARG A 170 1.09 7.02 -11.58
C ARG A 170 0.55 5.96 -12.54
N ALA A 171 0.01 4.86 -12.01
CA ALA A 171 -0.67 3.84 -12.81
C ALA A 171 -1.85 4.42 -13.62
N TYR A 172 -2.68 5.26 -13.01
CA TYR A 172 -3.80 5.92 -13.69
C TYR A 172 -3.34 6.85 -14.82
N THR A 173 -2.28 7.61 -14.57
CA THR A 173 -1.68 8.53 -15.55
C THR A 173 -1.09 7.76 -16.72
N ALA A 174 -0.32 6.70 -16.45
CA ALA A 174 0.24 5.84 -17.49
C ALA A 174 -0.85 5.14 -18.29
N ALA A 175 -1.88 4.59 -17.62
CA ALA A 175 -3.01 3.92 -18.25
C ALA A 175 -3.80 4.83 -19.20
N ALA A 176 -3.91 6.13 -18.92
CA ALA A 176 -4.62 7.09 -19.77
C ALA A 176 -3.99 7.24 -21.17
N THR A 177 -2.69 6.95 -21.30
CA THR A 177 -1.97 7.04 -22.58
C THR A 177 -2.31 5.90 -23.55
N TYR A 178 -2.89 4.80 -23.05
CA TYR A 178 -3.22 3.63 -23.87
C TYR A 178 -4.60 3.72 -24.53
N ALA A 179 -4.77 3.02 -25.64
CA ALA A 179 -6.08 2.76 -26.21
C ALA A 179 -6.84 1.74 -25.35
N TYR A 180 -8.17 1.88 -25.24
CA TYR A 180 -9.01 1.00 -24.40
C TYR A 180 -8.85 -0.51 -24.71
N HIS A 181 -8.53 -0.86 -25.96
CA HIS A 181 -8.34 -2.24 -26.40
C HIS A 181 -6.87 -2.72 -26.42
N ALA A 182 -5.94 -1.89 -25.96
CA ALA A 182 -4.53 -2.29 -25.83
C ALA A 182 -4.38 -3.54 -24.95
N LEU A 183 -3.41 -4.38 -25.27
CA LEU A 183 -3.22 -5.68 -24.62
C LEU A 183 -2.86 -5.52 -23.14
N GLU A 184 -2.05 -4.52 -22.82
CA GLU A 184 -1.63 -4.15 -21.48
C GLU A 184 -2.86 -3.78 -20.63
N LEU A 185 -3.71 -2.88 -21.11
CA LEU A 185 -4.94 -2.49 -20.39
C LEU A 185 -5.95 -3.63 -20.28
N LYS A 186 -6.02 -4.55 -21.26
CA LYS A 186 -6.84 -5.76 -21.13
C LYS A 186 -6.32 -6.67 -20.02
N ALA A 187 -5.01 -6.89 -19.96
CA ALA A 187 -4.37 -7.68 -18.92
C ALA A 187 -4.58 -7.07 -17.52
N LEU A 188 -4.34 -5.77 -17.36
CA LEU A 188 -4.54 -5.08 -16.08
C LEU A 188 -5.98 -5.13 -15.60
N ARG A 189 -6.97 -4.91 -16.48
CA ARG A 189 -8.40 -5.02 -16.10
C ARG A 189 -8.79 -6.42 -15.63
N ARG A 190 -8.08 -7.46 -16.09
CA ARG A 190 -8.27 -8.84 -15.60
C ARG A 190 -7.58 -9.07 -14.25
N LEU A 191 -6.45 -8.42 -14.00
CA LEU A 191 -5.66 -8.62 -12.77
C LEU A 191 -6.12 -7.77 -11.59
N ILE A 192 -6.54 -6.52 -11.81
CA ILE A 192 -6.91 -5.59 -10.73
C ILE A 192 -8.00 -6.18 -9.82
N PRO A 193 -9.13 -6.73 -10.31
CA PRO A 193 -10.14 -7.33 -9.44
C PRO A 193 -9.63 -8.56 -8.69
N ALA A 194 -8.63 -9.26 -9.24
CA ALA A 194 -8.07 -10.47 -8.66
C ALA A 194 -6.89 -10.22 -7.72
N SER A 195 -6.38 -8.98 -7.59
CA SER A 195 -5.08 -8.72 -6.97
C SER A 195 -5.02 -9.08 -5.49
N SER A 196 -6.09 -8.81 -4.74
CA SER A 196 -6.16 -9.17 -3.32
C SER A 196 -6.25 -10.68 -3.15
N ALA A 197 -7.03 -11.37 -3.99
CA ALA A 197 -7.09 -12.83 -3.98
C ALA A 197 -5.75 -13.49 -4.32
N ILE A 198 -4.98 -12.89 -5.24
CA ILE A 198 -3.60 -13.29 -5.53
C ILE A 198 -2.73 -13.07 -4.30
N ALA A 199 -2.79 -11.89 -3.68
CA ALA A 199 -2.00 -11.54 -2.51
C ALA A 199 -2.23 -12.51 -1.34
N TYR A 200 -3.49 -12.77 -0.96
CA TYR A 200 -3.81 -13.75 0.08
C TYR A 200 -3.24 -15.12 -0.24
N LYS A 201 -3.40 -15.60 -1.48
CA LYS A 201 -2.91 -16.92 -1.87
C LYS A 201 -1.38 -17.02 -1.87
N VAL A 202 -0.68 -15.95 -2.23
CA VAL A 202 0.78 -15.86 -2.12
C VAL A 202 1.19 -15.89 -0.64
N VAL A 203 0.59 -15.04 0.20
CA VAL A 203 0.89 -14.99 1.64
C VAL A 203 0.64 -16.33 2.32
N THR A 204 -0.50 -17.00 2.07
CA THR A 204 -0.77 -18.33 2.62
C THR A 204 0.32 -19.36 2.26
N GLN A 205 0.84 -19.30 1.03
CA GLN A 205 1.94 -20.19 0.61
C GLN A 205 3.27 -19.82 1.27
N VAL A 206 3.56 -18.52 1.44
CA VAL A 206 4.75 -18.06 2.20
C VAL A 206 4.67 -18.53 3.65
N LEU A 207 3.51 -18.39 4.31
CA LEU A 207 3.30 -18.88 5.69
C LEU A 207 3.58 -20.37 5.83
N THR A 208 3.10 -21.15 4.86
CA THR A 208 3.30 -22.60 4.83
C THR A 208 4.78 -22.95 4.67
N ALA A 209 5.52 -22.19 3.86
CA ALA A 209 6.94 -22.42 3.62
C ALA A 209 7.85 -21.93 4.77
N PHE A 210 7.41 -20.95 5.55
CA PHE A 210 8.19 -20.31 6.62
C PHE A 210 7.45 -20.25 7.97
N PRO A 211 7.01 -21.40 8.54
CA PRO A 211 6.09 -21.43 9.69
C PRO A 211 6.67 -20.87 10.99
N HIS A 212 8.00 -20.76 11.11
CA HIS A 212 8.68 -20.28 12.32
C HIS A 212 9.27 -18.87 12.17
N TYR A 213 8.97 -18.20 11.06
CA TYR A 213 9.52 -16.87 10.81
C TYR A 213 8.84 -15.81 11.68
N HIS A 214 9.66 -14.91 12.24
CA HIS A 214 9.21 -13.77 13.03
C HIS A 214 9.73 -12.47 12.41
N SER A 215 8.83 -11.54 12.15
CA SER A 215 9.13 -10.15 11.79
C SER A 215 9.29 -9.30 13.05
N TRP A 216 9.58 -8.01 12.89
CA TRP A 216 9.58 -7.06 14.01
C TRP A 216 8.24 -6.99 14.74
N SER A 217 7.14 -7.13 14.00
CA SER A 217 5.78 -7.03 14.52
C SER A 217 5.22 -8.36 15.05
N GLY A 218 6.01 -9.44 15.03
CA GLY A 218 5.61 -10.77 15.53
C GLY A 218 5.73 -11.90 14.50
N PRO A 219 5.19 -13.09 14.81
CA PRO A 219 5.22 -14.25 13.92
C PRO A 219 4.38 -14.01 12.67
N LEU A 220 4.74 -14.65 11.55
CA LEU A 220 4.04 -14.42 10.27
C LEU A 220 2.55 -14.79 10.32
N ASP A 221 2.15 -15.76 11.15
CA ASP A 221 0.77 -16.20 11.28
C ASP A 221 -0.11 -15.24 12.08
N SER A 222 0.46 -14.22 12.73
CA SER A 222 -0.32 -13.19 13.43
C SER A 222 -1.11 -12.32 12.44
N ALA A 223 -2.33 -11.92 12.83
CA ALA A 223 -3.22 -11.13 11.96
C ALA A 223 -2.56 -9.83 11.46
N LEU A 224 -1.79 -9.16 12.31
CA LEU A 224 -1.06 -7.93 11.96
C LEU A 224 -0.01 -8.18 10.87
N VAL A 225 0.80 -9.24 11.03
CA VAL A 225 1.87 -9.55 10.07
C VAL A 225 1.29 -10.08 8.76
N GLN A 226 0.22 -10.89 8.81
CA GLN A 226 -0.50 -11.30 7.61
C GLN A 226 -1.05 -10.11 6.82
N ALA A 227 -1.72 -9.16 7.50
CA ALA A 227 -2.25 -7.97 6.85
C ALA A 227 -1.14 -7.13 6.19
N SER A 228 0.00 -6.94 6.87
CA SER A 228 1.16 -6.26 6.29
C SER A 228 1.77 -7.02 5.10
N SER A 229 1.84 -8.34 5.17
CA SER A 229 2.37 -9.19 4.09
C SER A 229 1.47 -9.14 2.85
N VAL A 230 0.14 -9.12 3.04
CA VAL A 230 -0.82 -8.96 1.94
C VAL A 230 -0.63 -7.60 1.27
N ARG A 231 -0.47 -6.53 2.08
CA ARG A 231 -0.21 -5.18 1.57
C ARG A 231 1.05 -5.13 0.71
N ASP A 232 2.13 -5.77 1.15
CA ASP A 232 3.37 -5.83 0.39
C ASP A 232 3.18 -6.56 -0.94
N VAL A 233 2.51 -7.71 -0.97
CA VAL A 233 2.23 -8.42 -2.24
C VAL A 233 1.37 -7.57 -3.18
N GLU A 234 0.40 -6.81 -2.66
CA GLU A 234 -0.38 -5.85 -3.46
C GLU A 234 0.48 -4.69 -3.97
N MET A 235 1.43 -4.21 -3.17
CA MET A 235 2.41 -3.21 -3.58
C MET A 235 3.27 -3.69 -4.74
N PHE A 236 3.86 -4.88 -4.65
CA PHE A 236 4.64 -5.46 -5.74
C PHE A 236 3.81 -5.64 -7.03
N GLN A 237 2.54 -6.04 -6.90
CA GLN A 237 1.62 -6.08 -8.05
C GLN A 237 1.41 -4.69 -8.67
N ALA A 238 1.13 -3.67 -7.86
CA ALA A 238 0.88 -2.32 -8.36
C ALA A 238 2.10 -1.71 -9.06
N TYR A 239 3.31 -1.89 -8.51
CA TYR A 239 4.53 -1.45 -9.18
C TYR A 239 4.80 -2.22 -10.48
N LEU A 240 4.52 -3.53 -10.52
CA LEU A 240 4.61 -4.30 -11.76
C LEU A 240 3.65 -3.75 -12.83
N TRP A 241 2.44 -3.35 -12.45
CA TRP A 241 1.49 -2.72 -13.37
C TRP A 241 2.02 -1.41 -13.94
N VAL A 242 2.61 -0.56 -13.09
CA VAL A 242 3.25 0.68 -13.54
C VAL A 242 4.38 0.37 -14.52
N CYS A 243 5.24 -0.60 -14.23
CA CYS A 243 6.31 -0.96 -15.15
C CYS A 243 5.80 -1.39 -16.52
N VAL A 244 4.74 -2.20 -16.57
CA VAL A 244 4.09 -2.63 -17.82
C VAL A 244 3.49 -1.44 -18.58
N LEU A 245 2.81 -0.54 -17.88
CA LEU A 245 2.20 0.65 -18.49
C LEU A 245 3.21 1.72 -18.91
N GLU A 246 4.38 1.79 -18.28
CA GLU A 246 5.42 2.76 -18.66
C GLU A 246 6.44 2.15 -19.62
N GLY A 247 6.39 0.84 -19.84
CA GLY A 247 7.33 0.08 -20.67
C GLY A 247 8.77 0.08 -20.13
N ASN A 248 8.96 0.37 -18.85
CA ASN A 248 10.28 0.47 -18.21
C ASN A 248 10.22 0.09 -16.72
N ALA A 249 11.38 -0.05 -16.07
CA ALA A 249 11.47 -0.47 -14.67
C ALA A 249 11.69 0.68 -13.67
N ILE A 250 11.57 1.95 -14.12
CA ILE A 250 11.96 3.14 -13.34
C ILE A 250 11.18 3.21 -12.02
N ALA A 251 9.88 2.91 -12.05
CA ALA A 251 9.05 2.90 -10.84
C ALA A 251 9.57 1.95 -9.76
N VAL A 252 10.14 0.82 -10.15
CA VAL A 252 10.74 -0.08 -9.16
C VAL A 252 12.14 0.38 -8.78
N GLN A 253 12.97 0.72 -9.77
CA GLN A 253 14.38 1.06 -9.55
C GLN A 253 14.57 2.28 -8.67
N GLN A 254 13.76 3.31 -8.86
CA GLN A 254 13.92 4.60 -8.18
C GLN A 254 13.07 4.75 -6.93
N GLU A 255 12.03 3.92 -6.77
CA GLU A 255 11.04 4.11 -5.72
C GLU A 255 10.82 2.84 -4.88
N LEU A 256 10.26 1.76 -5.44
CA LEU A 256 9.99 0.55 -4.65
C LEU A 256 11.27 -0.07 -4.06
N PHE A 257 12.30 -0.27 -4.88
CA PHE A 257 13.52 -0.94 -4.45
C PHE A 257 14.24 -0.15 -3.34
N PRO A 258 14.52 1.16 -3.48
CA PRO A 258 15.10 1.95 -2.40
C PRO A 258 14.24 1.97 -1.13
N LEU A 259 12.91 2.02 -1.27
CA LEU A 259 11.97 1.99 -0.14
C LEU A 259 12.07 0.66 0.63
N CYS A 260 12.03 -0.47 -0.08
CA CYS A 260 12.19 -1.79 0.54
C CYS A 260 13.57 -1.92 1.22
N VAL A 261 14.64 -1.50 0.57
CA VAL A 261 16.01 -1.57 1.12
C VAL A 261 16.12 -0.78 2.43
N MET A 262 15.41 0.34 2.53
CA MET A 262 15.37 1.17 3.73
C MET A 262 14.51 0.53 4.84
N LEU A 263 13.31 0.03 4.52
CA LEU A 263 12.34 -0.37 5.55
C LEU A 263 12.47 -1.84 5.97
N TYR A 264 12.71 -2.75 5.04
CA TYR A 264 12.66 -4.20 5.31
C TYR A 264 13.68 -4.68 6.35
N PRO A 265 14.94 -4.18 6.36
CA PRO A 265 15.88 -4.57 7.41
C PRO A 265 15.41 -4.19 8.81
N VAL A 266 14.85 -2.98 8.98
CA VAL A 266 14.36 -2.51 10.29
C VAL A 266 13.11 -3.29 10.72
N LEU A 267 12.27 -3.67 9.77
CA LEU A 267 11.07 -4.47 10.02
C LEU A 267 11.38 -5.98 10.15
N ASN A 268 12.65 -6.37 10.07
CA ASN A 268 13.10 -7.76 10.07
C ASN A 268 12.36 -8.59 8.99
N VAL A 269 12.34 -8.10 7.75
CA VAL A 269 11.86 -8.80 6.55
C VAL A 269 13.07 -9.30 5.77
N ARG A 270 13.27 -10.62 5.71
CA ARG A 270 14.37 -11.26 4.99
C ARG A 270 14.11 -11.25 3.49
N TRP A 271 15.15 -10.98 2.70
CA TRP A 271 15.06 -10.99 1.23
C TRP A 271 14.66 -12.35 0.67
N GLU A 272 14.98 -13.44 1.35
CA GLU A 272 14.52 -14.79 1.00
C GLU A 272 13.00 -14.87 0.90
N LEU A 273 12.27 -14.28 1.86
CA LEU A 273 10.81 -14.21 1.83
C LEU A 273 10.33 -13.43 0.62
N VAL A 274 10.95 -12.29 0.34
CA VAL A 274 10.62 -11.44 -0.82
C VAL A 274 10.81 -12.20 -2.13
N ASN A 275 11.88 -13.00 -2.24
CA ASN A 275 12.16 -13.76 -3.46
C ASN A 275 11.18 -14.91 -3.65
N TYR A 276 10.89 -15.63 -2.57
CA TYR A 276 9.88 -16.68 -2.62
C TYR A 276 8.50 -16.11 -2.96
N MET A 277 8.14 -14.97 -2.39
CA MET A 277 6.92 -14.22 -2.72
C MET A 277 6.87 -13.84 -4.21
N LEU A 278 7.97 -13.33 -4.79
CA LEU A 278 8.05 -12.97 -6.21
C LEU A 278 7.91 -14.19 -7.14
N LEU A 279 8.48 -15.34 -6.75
CA LEU A 279 8.32 -16.61 -7.47
C LEU A 279 6.86 -17.07 -7.48
N LEU A 280 6.20 -17.01 -6.32
CA LEU A 280 4.78 -17.34 -6.21
C LEU A 280 3.91 -16.37 -7.01
N LEU A 281 4.26 -15.08 -7.01
CA LEU A 281 3.56 -14.07 -7.78
C LEU A 281 3.68 -14.33 -9.28
N GLU A 282 4.85 -14.72 -9.78
CA GLU A 282 5.05 -15.13 -11.18
C GLU A 282 4.07 -16.25 -11.57
N HIS A 283 3.96 -17.28 -10.73
CA HIS A 283 3.09 -18.41 -10.98
C HIS A 283 1.60 -18.02 -10.94
N GLU A 284 1.18 -17.17 -10.01
CA GLU A 284 -0.21 -16.71 -9.93
C GLU A 284 -0.60 -15.82 -11.12
N LEU A 285 0.28 -14.90 -11.53
CA LEU A 285 0.00 -14.00 -12.66
C LEU A 285 0.00 -14.76 -13.99
N GLY A 286 0.98 -15.63 -14.21
CA GLY A 286 1.11 -16.42 -15.44
C GLY A 286 -0.10 -17.32 -15.73
N ARG A 287 -0.77 -17.84 -14.69
CA ARG A 287 -2.00 -18.65 -14.85
C ARG A 287 -3.25 -17.84 -15.19
N ARG A 288 -3.24 -16.53 -14.94
CA ARG A 288 -4.41 -15.66 -15.13
C ARG A 288 -4.36 -14.88 -16.43
N LEU A 289 -3.23 -14.86 -17.12
CA LEU A 289 -3.05 -14.11 -18.35
C LEU A 289 -2.84 -15.05 -19.53
N GLU A 290 -3.29 -14.62 -20.70
CA GLU A 290 -2.94 -15.29 -21.96
C GLU A 290 -1.43 -15.11 -22.26
N PRO A 291 -0.78 -16.00 -23.03
CA PRO A 291 0.64 -15.88 -23.32
C PRO A 291 1.08 -14.52 -23.90
N SER A 292 0.25 -13.94 -24.75
CA SER A 292 0.47 -12.61 -25.34
C SER A 292 0.40 -11.48 -24.31
N GLN A 293 -0.53 -11.58 -23.35
CA GLN A 293 -0.70 -10.65 -22.24
C GLN A 293 0.37 -10.83 -21.16
N TRP A 294 0.85 -12.07 -20.97
CA TRP A 294 1.83 -12.42 -19.95
C TRP A 294 3.24 -11.95 -20.30
N LYS A 295 3.60 -11.96 -21.59
CA LYS A 295 4.97 -11.64 -22.03
C LYS A 295 5.52 -10.30 -21.48
N PRO A 296 4.80 -9.16 -21.55
CA PRO A 296 5.28 -7.91 -20.96
C PRO A 296 5.45 -8.00 -19.43
N PHE A 297 4.47 -8.60 -18.74
CA PHE A 297 4.52 -8.79 -17.29
C PHE A 297 5.70 -9.64 -16.85
N LYS A 298 5.95 -10.76 -17.55
CA LYS A 298 7.09 -11.63 -17.26
C LYS A 298 8.40 -10.88 -17.37
N SER A 299 8.60 -10.12 -18.44
CA SER A 299 9.83 -9.35 -18.65
C SER A 299 10.10 -8.37 -17.50
N HIS A 300 9.07 -7.64 -17.06
CA HIS A 300 9.24 -6.72 -15.94
C HIS A 300 9.41 -7.47 -14.62
N LEU A 301 8.68 -8.55 -14.39
CA LEU A 301 8.81 -9.34 -13.16
C LEU A 301 10.19 -9.99 -13.02
N GLU A 302 10.83 -10.42 -14.11
CA GLU A 302 12.22 -10.88 -14.09
C GLU A 302 13.19 -9.75 -13.70
N ALA A 303 12.94 -8.52 -14.14
CA ALA A 303 13.73 -7.37 -13.69
C ALA A 303 13.54 -7.11 -12.18
N LEU A 304 12.32 -7.24 -11.66
CA LEU A 304 12.04 -7.18 -10.22
C LEU A 304 12.81 -8.27 -9.47
N LYS A 305 12.68 -9.54 -9.90
CA LYS A 305 13.39 -10.68 -9.30
C LYS A 305 14.91 -10.46 -9.30
N GLY A 306 15.47 -9.92 -10.38
CA GLY A 306 16.89 -9.57 -10.46
C GLY A 306 17.31 -8.55 -9.40
N MET A 307 16.53 -7.47 -9.22
CA MET A 307 16.81 -6.42 -8.23
C MET A 307 16.74 -6.94 -6.79
N PHE A 308 15.82 -7.85 -6.49
CA PHE A 308 15.68 -8.41 -5.13
C PHE A 308 16.50 -9.69 -4.88
N SER A 309 17.28 -10.15 -5.86
CA SER A 309 17.95 -11.46 -5.84
C SER A 309 19.06 -11.62 -4.79
N ALA A 310 19.48 -12.87 -4.61
CA ALA A 310 20.65 -13.23 -3.79
C ALA A 310 21.97 -12.63 -4.29
N THR A 311 22.07 -12.31 -5.57
CA THR A 311 23.25 -11.62 -6.11
C THR A 311 23.37 -10.20 -5.54
N VAL A 312 22.25 -9.53 -5.28
CA VAL A 312 22.22 -8.18 -4.71
C VAL A 312 22.35 -8.21 -3.19
N PHE A 313 21.80 -9.25 -2.53
CA PHE A 313 21.82 -9.38 -1.06
C PHE A 313 22.48 -10.69 -0.58
N PRO A 314 23.74 -11.00 -0.94
CA PRO A 314 24.34 -12.34 -0.76
C PRO A 314 24.46 -12.79 0.70
N ASN A 315 24.69 -11.86 1.64
CA ASN A 315 24.90 -12.18 3.05
C ASN A 315 23.60 -12.33 3.86
N GLN A 316 22.45 -12.36 3.19
CA GLN A 316 21.13 -12.46 3.82
C GLN A 316 20.31 -13.63 3.27
N TYR A 317 20.99 -14.57 2.60
CA TYR A 317 20.46 -15.88 2.19
C TYR A 317 21.21 -16.97 2.95
N GLY A 318 20.49 -17.83 3.68
CA GLY A 318 21.03 -18.92 4.47
C GLY A 318 20.11 -19.29 5.63
N PHE A 319 19.63 -20.54 5.63
CA PHE A 319 19.00 -21.15 6.80
C PHE A 319 20.04 -21.23 7.94
N ALA A 320 19.84 -20.42 8.97
CA ALA A 320 20.36 -20.72 10.31
C ALA A 320 19.25 -21.39 11.12
#